data_AF-A0AAW5GLV9-F1
#
_entry.id   AF-A0AAW5GLV9-F1
#
_cell.length_a   1.000
_cell.length_b   1.000
_cell.length_c   1.000
_cell.angle_alpha   90.00
_cell.angle_beta   90.00
_cell.angle_gamma   90.00
#
_symmetry.space_group_name_H-M   'P 1'
#
loop_
_entity.id
_entity.type
_entity.pdbx_description
1 polymer ?
#
loop_
_entity_poly.entity_id
_entity_poly.type
_entity_poly.pdbx_seq_one_letter_code
_entity_poly.pdbx_strand_id
1 'polypeptide(L)'
;GFVFRHISDKAFYSLLISDKGWVRLEAVVNSTPMPILGWTKPLTDIDSSKFKIKLICAGTSITVLVNNTWLGKFESDIVQAAGKIGFAGQNWETYPKVKFYLNEFKIISQPLLVENTDSAANNPDAISPEAYINLASTYYAMGQYVAAIYQIKQAWKLREPGIQDHILAGRIYFAQHLNEEAEKEFLHALDIEHDNYEIMAELAGLYYQSGKMKKLGDI
;
A
#
# COMPACT_ATOMS: atom_id res chain seq x y z
N GLY A 1 -4.97 13.81 -9.38
CA GLY A 1 -3.64 13.44 -8.86
C GLY A 1 -2.63 14.53 -9.18
N PHE A 2 -1.35 14.21 -9.05
CA PHE A 2 -0.25 15.13 -9.33
C PHE A 2 0.92 14.40 -9.97
N VAL A 3 1.60 15.09 -10.88
CA VAL A 3 3.00 14.78 -11.22
C VAL A 3 3.90 15.72 -10.44
N PHE A 4 5.02 15.23 -9.91
CA PHE A 4 5.95 16.03 -9.11
C PHE A 4 7.39 15.58 -9.34
N ARG A 5 8.34 16.47 -9.01
CA ARG A 5 9.73 16.37 -9.47
C ARG A 5 9.80 16.07 -10.98
N HIS A 6 8.93 16.72 -11.76
CA HIS A 6 8.90 16.57 -13.21
C HIS A 6 10.08 17.32 -13.82
N ILE A 7 11.07 16.55 -14.29
CA ILE A 7 12.28 17.06 -14.95
C ILE A 7 12.04 17.10 -16.46
N SER A 8 11.40 16.06 -16.98
CA SER A 8 10.99 15.91 -18.38
C SER A 8 9.85 14.89 -18.50
N ASP A 9 9.28 14.74 -19.68
CA ASP A 9 8.25 13.72 -19.96
C ASP A 9 8.78 12.28 -19.83
N LYS A 10 10.08 12.11 -19.62
CA LYS A 10 10.72 10.82 -19.38
C LYS A 10 11.13 10.61 -17.93
N ALA A 11 11.03 11.63 -17.06
CA ALA A 11 11.55 11.58 -15.69
C ALA A 11 10.69 12.41 -14.73
N PHE A 12 9.81 11.74 -13.97
CA PHE A 12 8.92 12.36 -12.98
C PHE A 12 8.35 11.32 -12.00
N TYR A 13 7.80 11.77 -10.88
CA TYR A 13 6.88 10.95 -10.08
C TYR A 13 5.43 11.28 -10.43
N SER A 14 4.56 10.28 -10.34
CA SER A 14 3.13 10.38 -10.59
C SER A 14 2.36 9.79 -9.42
N LEU A 15 1.46 10.58 -8.83
CA LEU A 15 0.45 10.10 -7.91
C LEU A 15 -0.94 10.31 -8.52
N LEU A 16 -1.61 9.22 -8.90
CA LEU A 16 -2.91 9.25 -9.56
C LEU A 16 -3.99 8.68 -8.65
N ILE A 17 -5.22 9.15 -8.87
CA ILE A 17 -6.43 8.64 -8.21
C ILE A 17 -7.40 8.24 -9.32
N SER A 18 -7.88 6.99 -9.28
CA SER A 18 -8.89 6.49 -10.21
C SER A 18 -10.27 7.02 -9.85
N ASP A 19 -11.20 6.89 -10.79
CA ASP A 19 -12.62 7.22 -10.60
C ASP A 19 -13.31 6.37 -9.52
N LYS A 20 -12.72 5.21 -9.16
CA LYS A 20 -13.16 4.37 -8.04
C LYS A 20 -12.43 4.69 -6.73
N GLY A 21 -11.64 5.76 -6.70
CA GLY A 21 -10.91 6.23 -5.52
C GLY A 21 -9.64 5.43 -5.19
N TRP A 22 -9.13 4.60 -6.11
CA TRP A 22 -7.86 3.90 -5.92
C TRP A 22 -6.69 4.84 -6.18
N VAL A 23 -5.67 4.78 -5.36
CA VAL A 23 -4.49 5.64 -5.42
C VAL A 23 -3.30 4.82 -5.87
N ARG A 24 -2.45 5.37 -6.74
CA ARG A 24 -1.20 4.75 -7.18
C ARG A 24 -0.09 5.78 -7.19
N LEU A 25 1.09 5.40 -6.72
CA LEU A 25 2.31 6.19 -6.78
C LEU A 25 3.36 5.45 -7.59
N GLU A 26 3.97 6.11 -8.54
CA GLU A 26 5.05 5.54 -9.36
C GLU A 26 6.08 6.59 -9.74
N ALA A 27 7.31 6.14 -9.95
CA ALA A 27 8.30 6.90 -10.72
C ALA A 27 8.17 6.53 -12.19
N VAL A 28 8.46 7.48 -13.08
CA VAL A 28 8.60 7.23 -14.51
C VAL A 28 10.01 7.64 -14.88
N VAL A 29 10.80 6.69 -15.40
CA VAL A 29 12.16 6.93 -15.90
C VAL A 29 12.30 6.30 -17.27
N ASN A 30 12.77 7.09 -18.25
CA ASN A 30 12.83 6.68 -19.66
C ASN A 30 11.49 6.21 -20.22
N SER A 31 10.38 6.77 -19.72
CA SER A 31 8.99 6.37 -20.04
C SER A 31 8.59 4.99 -19.50
N THR A 32 9.40 4.38 -18.65
CA THR A 32 9.08 3.12 -17.97
C THR A 32 8.52 3.44 -16.58
N PRO A 33 7.26 3.07 -16.29
CA PRO A 33 6.69 3.19 -14.96
C PRO A 33 7.34 2.19 -13.99
N MET A 34 7.70 2.67 -12.81
CA MET A 34 8.25 1.92 -11.70
C MET A 34 7.32 2.12 -10.49
N PRO A 35 6.38 1.18 -10.24
CA PRO A 35 5.40 1.31 -9.16
C PRO A 35 6.09 1.35 -7.79
N ILE A 36 5.76 2.36 -6.99
CA ILE A 36 6.20 2.53 -5.60
C ILE A 36 5.07 2.12 -4.65
N LEU A 37 3.86 2.59 -4.94
CA LEU A 37 2.61 2.12 -4.35
C LEU A 37 1.71 1.64 -5.47
N GLY A 38 1.32 0.37 -5.41
CA GLY A 38 0.31 -0.22 -6.30
C GLY A 38 -1.05 0.48 -6.13
N TRP A 39 -2.07 -0.01 -6.83
CA TRP A 39 -3.42 0.51 -6.63
C TRP A 39 -3.89 0.18 -5.21
N THR A 40 -3.97 1.19 -4.34
CA THR A 40 -4.43 1.07 -2.95
C THR A 40 -5.69 1.88 -2.75
N LYS A 41 -6.72 1.29 -2.14
CA LYS A 41 -7.92 2.01 -1.78
C LYS A 41 -7.75 2.65 -0.39
N PRO A 42 -7.87 3.98 -0.25
CA PRO A 42 -7.78 4.62 1.06
C PRO A 42 -8.92 4.15 1.98
N LEU A 43 -8.59 3.89 3.25
CA LEU A 43 -9.57 3.58 4.29
C LEU A 43 -10.19 4.89 4.80
N THR A 44 -11.07 5.47 4.01
CA THR A 44 -11.74 6.75 4.29
C THR A 44 -13.11 6.76 3.63
N ASP A 45 -14.03 7.56 4.16
CA ASP A 45 -15.30 7.81 3.48
C ASP A 45 -15.02 8.52 2.15
N ILE A 46 -15.24 7.79 1.07
CA ILE A 46 -15.07 8.32 -0.28
C ILE A 46 -16.42 8.91 -0.70
N ASP A 47 -16.66 10.17 -0.36
CA ASP A 47 -17.58 10.99 -1.16
C ASP A 47 -16.93 11.14 -2.55
N SER A 48 -17.36 10.25 -3.46
CA SER A 48 -16.69 9.77 -4.69
C SER A 48 -16.13 10.80 -5.67
N SER A 49 -16.27 12.10 -5.43
CA SER A 49 -15.88 13.17 -6.35
C SER A 49 -14.78 14.11 -5.83
N LYS A 50 -14.45 14.11 -4.53
CA LYS A 50 -13.49 15.06 -3.96
C LYS A 50 -12.41 14.37 -3.13
N PHE A 51 -11.15 14.65 -3.47
CA PHE A 51 -9.98 14.08 -2.80
C PHE A 51 -9.06 15.19 -2.30
N LYS A 52 -8.66 15.10 -1.03
CA LYS A 52 -7.57 15.90 -0.46
C LYS A 52 -6.30 15.07 -0.46
N ILE A 53 -5.35 15.43 -1.30
CA ILE A 53 -4.05 14.76 -1.40
C ILE A 53 -3.02 15.56 -0.60
N LYS A 54 -2.28 14.89 0.29
CA LYS A 54 -1.09 15.44 0.93
C LYS A 54 0.11 14.59 0.54
N LEU A 55 1.09 15.22 -0.11
CA LEU A 55 2.37 14.64 -0.47
C LEU A 55 3.45 15.35 0.35
N ILE A 56 4.26 14.59 1.09
CA ILE A 56 5.37 15.12 1.87
C ILE A 56 6.64 14.50 1.33
N CYS A 57 7.57 15.32 0.84
CA CYS A 57 8.85 14.85 0.32
C CYS A 57 9.97 15.34 1.25
N ALA A 58 10.50 14.46 2.09
CA ALA A 58 11.58 14.76 3.02
C ALA A 58 12.81 13.91 2.66
N GLY A 59 13.82 14.53 2.04
CA GLY A 59 14.95 13.79 1.45
C GLY A 59 14.50 12.86 0.32
N THR A 60 14.83 11.56 0.46
CA THR A 60 14.38 10.47 -0.44
C THR A 60 13.01 9.93 -0.09
N SER A 61 12.47 10.30 1.07
CA SER A 61 11.19 9.79 1.52
C SER A 61 10.02 10.54 0.90
N ILE A 62 8.97 9.79 0.56
CA ILE A 62 7.71 10.28 0.04
C ILE A 62 6.61 9.73 0.94
N THR A 63 5.92 10.58 1.68
CA THR A 63 4.76 10.21 2.49
C THR A 63 3.48 10.63 1.78
N VAL A 64 2.53 9.70 1.68
CA VAL A 64 1.25 9.91 0.98
C VAL A 64 0.09 9.81 1.95
N LEU A 65 -0.77 10.83 1.95
CA LEU A 65 -2.08 10.78 2.60
C LEU A 65 -3.17 11.22 1.65
N VAL A 66 -4.32 10.55 1.72
CA VAL A 66 -5.54 10.92 0.99
C VAL A 66 -6.69 11.05 1.98
N ASN A 67 -7.38 12.19 1.96
CA ASN A 67 -8.43 12.56 2.93
C ASN A 67 -7.94 12.46 4.38
N ASN A 68 -6.67 12.78 4.61
CA ASN A 68 -5.94 12.61 5.88
C ASN A 68 -5.72 11.15 6.32
N THR A 69 -6.12 10.15 5.53
CA THR A 69 -5.75 8.75 5.76
C THR A 69 -4.36 8.48 5.22
N TRP A 70 -3.49 7.92 6.05
CA TRP A 70 -2.14 7.52 5.70
C TRP A 70 -2.16 6.31 4.75
N LEU A 71 -1.40 6.38 3.65
CA LEU A 71 -1.25 5.29 2.69
C LEU A 71 0.13 4.66 2.71
N GLY A 72 1.13 5.38 3.21
CA GLY A 72 2.50 4.89 3.26
C GLY A 72 3.54 5.99 3.30
N LYS A 73 4.70 5.62 3.83
CA LYS A 73 5.99 6.29 3.63
C LYS A 73 6.86 5.41 2.76
N PHE A 74 7.39 5.98 1.70
CA PHE A 74 8.15 5.26 0.68
C PHE A 74 9.52 5.90 0.54
N GLU A 75 10.59 5.10 0.57
CA GLU A 75 11.92 5.57 0.19
C GLU A 75 12.08 5.42 -1.32
N SER A 76 12.42 6.51 -2.01
CA SER A 76 12.65 6.49 -3.45
C SER A 76 13.67 7.54 -3.88
N ASP A 77 14.81 7.04 -4.35
CA ASP A 77 15.93 7.81 -4.88
C ASP A 77 15.95 7.86 -6.43
N ILE A 78 14.87 7.39 -7.07
CA ILE A 78 14.73 7.27 -8.53
C ILE A 78 14.77 8.65 -9.22
N VAL A 79 14.04 9.64 -8.70
CA VAL A 79 14.03 11.03 -9.19
C VAL A 79 14.36 11.98 -8.04
N GLN A 80 15.61 12.41 -7.94
CA GLN A 80 16.09 13.26 -6.83
C GLN A 80 16.13 14.74 -7.17
N ALA A 81 16.30 15.10 -8.44
CA ALA A 81 16.43 16.50 -8.81
C ALA A 81 15.12 17.27 -8.54
N ALA A 82 15.28 18.55 -8.21
CA ALA A 82 14.15 19.47 -8.17
C ALA A 82 13.52 19.56 -9.56
N GLY A 83 12.20 19.71 -9.59
CA GLY A 83 11.45 19.74 -10.84
C GLY A 83 10.11 20.42 -10.66
N LYS A 84 9.29 20.37 -11.71
CA LYS A 84 7.96 20.95 -11.73
C LYS A 84 6.96 20.06 -10.97
N ILE A 85 5.86 20.67 -10.55
CA ILE A 85 4.67 19.99 -10.05
C ILE A 85 3.48 20.40 -10.92
N GLY A 86 2.63 19.43 -11.25
CA GLY A 86 1.49 19.64 -12.14
C GLY A 86 0.29 18.84 -11.68
N PHE A 87 -0.90 19.40 -11.88
CA PHE A 87 -2.16 18.68 -11.70
C PHE A 87 -2.31 17.65 -12.82
N ALA A 88 -2.61 16.41 -12.43
CA ALA A 88 -2.74 15.29 -13.36
C ALA A 88 -4.07 14.58 -13.18
N GLY A 89 -4.73 14.28 -14.29
CA GLY A 89 -5.95 13.49 -14.34
C GLY A 89 -5.86 12.49 -15.48
N GLN A 90 -6.31 11.26 -15.21
CA GLN A 90 -6.37 10.19 -16.19
C GLN A 90 -7.69 9.46 -15.98
N ASN A 91 -8.48 9.26 -17.04
CA ASN A 91 -9.57 8.30 -17.01
C ASN A 91 -9.02 6.90 -17.28
N TRP A 92 -9.62 5.90 -16.64
CA TRP A 92 -9.28 4.50 -16.89
C TRP A 92 -10.30 3.86 -17.84
N GLU A 93 -11.40 3.35 -17.31
CA GLU A 93 -12.40 2.61 -18.12
C GLU A 93 -13.84 3.02 -17.87
N THR A 94 -14.21 3.40 -16.65
CA THR A 94 -15.62 3.58 -16.27
C THR A 94 -16.33 4.66 -17.08
N TYR A 95 -15.60 5.71 -17.48
CA TYR A 95 -16.19 6.87 -18.15
C TYR A 95 -15.44 7.21 -19.45
N PRO A 96 -16.15 7.38 -20.58
CA PRO A 96 -15.54 7.75 -21.85
C PRO A 96 -14.98 9.17 -21.85
N LYS A 97 -15.51 10.05 -21.00
CA LYS A 97 -15.05 11.43 -20.79
C LYS A 97 -15.21 11.80 -19.33
N VAL A 98 -14.22 12.51 -18.79
CA VAL A 98 -14.22 13.03 -17.43
C VAL A 98 -13.69 14.46 -17.42
N LYS A 99 -14.09 15.24 -16.42
CA LYS A 99 -13.52 16.56 -16.14
C LYS A 99 -12.92 16.53 -14.73
N PHE A 100 -11.70 17.02 -14.62
CA PHE A 100 -10.99 17.12 -13.35
C PHE A 100 -10.87 18.60 -12.97
N TYR A 101 -11.07 18.89 -11.68
CA TYR A 101 -10.97 20.24 -11.14
C TYR A 101 -9.96 20.25 -9.99
N LEU A 102 -9.05 21.23 -10.00
CA LEU A 102 -8.17 21.53 -8.88
C LEU A 102 -8.75 22.73 -8.12
N ASN A 103 -9.37 22.45 -6.97
CA ASN A 103 -10.06 23.47 -6.20
C ASN A 103 -9.10 24.31 -5.34
N GLU A 104 -8.09 23.67 -4.75
CA GLU A 104 -7.11 24.31 -3.88
C GLU A 104 -5.74 23.65 -4.10
N PHE A 105 -4.69 24.47 -4.06
CA PHE A 105 -3.31 24.00 -4.18
C PHE A 105 -2.39 24.83 -3.30
N LYS A 106 -1.59 24.16 -2.47
CA LYS A 106 -0.62 24.77 -1.56
C LYS A 106 0.68 23.99 -1.60
N ILE A 107 1.80 24.70 -1.72
CA ILE A 107 3.15 24.15 -1.58
C ILE A 107 3.82 24.80 -0.37
N ILE A 108 4.50 24.00 0.44
CA ILE A 108 5.35 24.46 1.54
C ILE A 108 6.73 23.84 1.32
N SER A 109 7.77 24.67 1.25
CA SER A 109 9.15 24.23 0.98
C SER A 109 10.14 24.57 2.09
N GLN A 110 9.66 25.05 3.25
CA GLN A 110 10.53 25.33 4.41
C GLN A 110 10.99 24.00 5.02
N PRO A 111 12.30 23.69 5.06
CA PRO A 111 12.80 22.37 5.46
C PRO A 111 12.28 21.89 6.81
N LEU A 112 12.37 22.72 7.85
CA LEU A 112 11.89 22.38 9.19
C LEU A 112 10.40 22.06 9.23
N LEU A 113 9.57 22.80 8.46
CA LEU A 113 8.14 22.51 8.38
C LEU A 113 7.87 21.19 7.67
N VAL A 114 8.64 20.87 6.62
CA VAL A 114 8.52 19.61 5.88
C VAL A 114 8.90 18.44 6.78
N GLU A 115 10.04 18.51 7.47
CA GLU A 115 10.53 17.47 8.38
C GLU A 115 9.56 17.23 9.54
N ASN A 116 9.07 18.30 10.18
CA ASN A 116 8.09 18.19 11.26
C ASN A 116 6.77 17.59 10.76
N THR A 117 6.33 17.97 9.55
CA THR A 117 5.11 17.44 8.95
C THR A 117 5.26 15.97 8.58
N ASP A 118 6.41 15.56 8.06
CA ASP A 118 6.72 14.15 7.77
C ASP A 118 6.76 13.32 9.04
N SER A 119 7.44 13.81 10.08
CA SER A 119 7.55 13.14 11.38
C SER A 119 6.17 12.97 12.03
N ALA A 120 5.35 14.01 12.00
CA ALA A 120 3.98 13.96 12.52
C ALA A 120 3.08 13.00 11.72
N ALA A 121 3.19 13.01 10.38
CA ALA A 121 2.42 12.12 9.52
C ALA A 121 2.80 10.64 9.67
N ASN A 122 4.03 10.36 10.10
CA ASN A 122 4.58 9.03 10.28
C ASN A 122 4.78 8.63 11.75
N ASN A 123 4.15 9.37 12.68
CA ASN A 123 4.12 8.96 14.07
C ASN A 123 3.33 7.63 14.19
N PRO A 124 3.93 6.55 14.72
CA PRO A 124 3.26 5.26 14.85
C PRO A 124 1.91 5.35 15.61
N ASP A 125 1.80 6.24 16.59
CA ASP A 125 0.58 6.44 17.38
C ASP A 125 -0.58 7.06 16.57
N ALA A 126 -0.26 7.71 15.45
CA ALA A 126 -1.23 8.36 14.57
C ALA A 126 -1.67 7.47 13.40
N ILE A 127 -1.01 6.32 13.18
CA ILE A 127 -1.30 5.41 12.07
C ILE A 127 -2.09 4.22 12.62
N SER A 128 -3.32 4.04 12.12
CA SER A 128 -4.15 2.90 12.48
C SER A 128 -3.52 1.57 12.02
N PRO A 129 -3.63 0.47 12.79
CA PRO A 129 -3.21 -0.86 12.36
C PRO A 129 -3.76 -1.26 10.99
N GLU A 130 -4.99 -0.88 10.68
CA GLU A 130 -5.68 -1.18 9.43
C GLU A 130 -4.99 -0.53 8.23
N ALA A 131 -4.36 0.64 8.42
CA ALA A 131 -3.59 1.31 7.36
C ALA A 131 -2.31 0.53 7.02
N TYR A 132 -1.64 -0.04 8.04
CA TYR A 132 -0.52 -0.95 7.83
C TYR A 132 -0.94 -2.24 7.13
N ILE A 133 -2.08 -2.84 7.51
CA ILE A 133 -2.63 -4.03 6.84
C ILE A 133 -3.03 -3.74 5.38
N ASN A 134 -3.60 -2.58 5.11
CA ASN A 134 -3.96 -2.15 3.74
C ASN A 134 -2.70 -1.97 2.86
N LEU A 135 -1.64 -1.38 3.42
CA LEU A 135 -0.35 -1.27 2.73
C LEU A 135 0.31 -2.65 2.55
N ALA A 136 0.23 -3.54 3.54
CA ALA A 136 0.71 -4.92 3.42
C ALA A 136 0.01 -5.67 2.28
N SER A 137 -1.31 -5.56 2.21
CA SER A 137 -2.12 -6.16 1.14
C SER A 137 -1.73 -5.62 -0.24
N THR A 138 -1.42 -4.32 -0.32
CA THR A 138 -0.92 -3.73 -1.57
C THR A 138 0.45 -4.29 -1.94
N TYR A 139 1.40 -4.32 -1.00
CA TYR A 139 2.73 -4.88 -1.25
C TYR A 139 2.68 -6.37 -1.63
N TYR A 140 1.77 -7.13 -1.03
CA TYR A 140 1.51 -8.52 -1.41
C TYR A 140 1.07 -8.62 -2.87
N ALA A 141 0.09 -7.82 -3.29
CA ALA A 141 -0.37 -7.77 -4.68
C ALA A 141 0.72 -7.30 -5.67
N MET A 142 1.70 -6.53 -5.19
CA MET A 142 2.88 -6.11 -5.96
C MET A 142 4.00 -7.16 -6.01
N GLY A 143 3.86 -8.29 -5.31
CA GLY A 143 4.93 -9.28 -5.16
C GLY A 143 6.06 -8.87 -4.20
N GLN A 144 5.88 -7.79 -3.44
CA GLN A 144 6.87 -7.25 -2.50
C GLN A 144 6.67 -7.85 -1.10
N TYR A 145 6.86 -9.15 -0.97
CA TYR A 145 6.46 -9.89 0.24
C TYR A 145 7.24 -9.47 1.49
N VAL A 146 8.54 -9.19 1.39
CA VAL A 146 9.34 -8.70 2.54
C VAL A 146 8.79 -7.37 3.08
N ALA A 147 8.43 -6.44 2.18
CA ALA A 147 7.81 -5.18 2.56
C ALA A 147 6.43 -5.41 3.19
N ALA A 148 5.63 -6.32 2.63
CA ALA A 148 4.32 -6.69 3.18
C ALA A 148 4.44 -7.26 4.62
N ILE A 149 5.37 -8.18 4.86
CA ILE A 149 5.65 -8.75 6.20
C ILE A 149 6.02 -7.64 7.19
N TYR A 150 6.85 -6.68 6.77
CA TYR A 150 7.24 -5.57 7.64
C TYR A 150 6.02 -4.75 8.08
N GLN A 151 5.07 -4.47 7.18
CA GLN A 151 3.87 -3.71 7.51
C GLN A 151 2.93 -4.49 8.43
N ILE A 152 2.75 -5.79 8.20
CA ILE A 152 2.00 -6.67 9.13
C ILE A 152 2.57 -6.57 10.55
N LYS A 153 3.91 -6.66 10.68
CA LYS A 153 4.56 -6.53 11.99
C LYS A 153 4.37 -5.16 12.62
N GLN A 154 4.20 -4.07 11.85
CA GLN A 154 3.83 -2.78 12.45
C GLN A 154 2.40 -2.78 12.97
N ALA A 155 1.45 -3.35 12.21
CA ALA A 155 0.05 -3.47 12.65
C ALA A 155 -0.06 -4.25 13.97
N TRP A 156 0.65 -5.37 14.09
CA TRP A 156 0.60 -6.26 15.24
C TRP A 156 1.28 -5.71 16.50
N LYS A 157 2.12 -4.67 16.39
CA LYS A 157 2.61 -3.93 17.56
C LYS A 157 1.53 -3.08 18.20
N LEU A 158 0.52 -2.70 17.43
CA LEU A 158 -0.51 -1.74 17.84
C LEU A 158 -1.81 -2.44 18.29
N ARG A 159 -2.08 -3.64 17.78
CA ARG A 159 -3.20 -4.48 18.23
C ARG A 159 -2.89 -5.97 18.05
N GLU A 160 -3.65 -6.80 18.77
CA GLU A 160 -3.63 -8.24 18.52
C GLU A 160 -4.16 -8.55 17.10
N PRO A 161 -3.52 -9.50 16.37
CA PRO A 161 -3.97 -9.93 15.05
C PRO A 161 -5.34 -10.62 15.11
N GLY A 162 -6.18 -10.32 14.11
CA GLY A 162 -7.43 -11.05 13.91
C GLY A 162 -7.28 -12.16 12.86
N ILE A 163 -8.35 -12.94 12.65
CA ILE A 163 -8.40 -14.04 11.66
C ILE A 163 -7.87 -13.60 10.29
N GLN A 164 -8.38 -12.47 9.77
CA GLN A 164 -8.03 -11.97 8.43
C GLN A 164 -6.57 -11.52 8.32
N ASP A 165 -5.97 -11.05 9.41
CA ASP A 165 -4.55 -10.70 9.40
C ASP A 165 -3.66 -11.94 9.36
N HIS A 166 -4.05 -13.00 10.09
CA HIS A 166 -3.34 -14.28 10.05
C HIS A 166 -3.45 -14.94 8.68
N ILE A 167 -4.64 -14.89 8.03
CA ILE A 167 -4.80 -15.36 6.65
C ILE A 167 -3.90 -14.56 5.69
N LEU A 168 -3.91 -13.23 5.78
CA LEU A 168 -3.06 -12.38 4.95
C LEU A 168 -1.56 -12.67 5.18
N ALA A 169 -1.13 -12.79 6.44
CA ALA A 169 0.24 -13.12 6.81
C ALA A 169 0.64 -14.49 6.24
N GLY A 170 -0.22 -15.51 6.39
CA GLY A 170 -0.01 -16.84 5.84
C GLY A 170 0.18 -16.81 4.31
N ARG A 171 -0.71 -16.10 3.59
CA ARG A 171 -0.62 -15.89 2.14
C ARG A 171 0.70 -15.23 1.72
N ILE A 172 1.13 -14.22 2.47
CA ILE A 172 2.39 -13.51 2.21
C ILE A 172 3.61 -14.40 2.47
N TYR A 173 3.64 -15.11 3.60
CA TYR A 173 4.73 -16.04 3.91
C TYR A 173 4.81 -17.16 2.89
N PHE A 174 3.66 -17.71 2.48
CA PHE A 174 3.59 -18.77 1.48
C PHE A 174 4.14 -18.31 0.13
N ALA A 175 3.75 -17.11 -0.33
CA ALA A 175 4.27 -16.54 -1.57
C ALA A 175 5.77 -16.20 -1.50
N GLN A 176 6.29 -15.96 -0.30
CA GLN A 176 7.73 -15.79 -0.03
C GLN A 176 8.48 -17.13 0.16
N HIS A 177 7.81 -18.26 -0.03
CA HIS A 177 8.31 -19.63 0.18
C HIS A 177 8.70 -19.98 1.62
N LEU A 178 8.14 -19.24 2.60
CA LEU A 178 8.30 -19.46 4.03
C LEU A 178 7.16 -20.35 4.53
N ASN A 179 7.20 -21.63 4.14
CA ASN A 179 6.09 -22.57 4.32
C ASN A 179 5.78 -22.90 5.78
N GLU A 180 6.78 -22.86 6.68
CA GLU A 180 6.58 -23.16 8.10
C GLU A 180 5.86 -22.00 8.81
N GLU A 181 6.28 -20.77 8.51
CA GLU A 181 5.65 -19.55 8.99
C GLU A 181 4.23 -19.42 8.44
N ALA A 182 4.04 -19.70 7.15
CA ALA A 182 2.72 -19.67 6.53
C ALA A 182 1.76 -20.68 7.19
N GLU A 183 2.21 -21.91 7.40
CA GLU A 183 1.44 -22.95 8.08
C GLU A 183 1.05 -22.49 9.50
N LYS A 184 2.00 -21.93 10.24
CA LYS A 184 1.75 -21.41 11.60
C LYS A 184 0.66 -20.34 11.62
N GLU A 185 0.72 -19.36 10.71
CA GLU A 185 -0.28 -18.29 10.68
C GLU A 185 -1.67 -18.81 10.26
N PHE A 186 -1.74 -19.74 9.31
CA PHE A 186 -3.03 -20.35 8.97
C PHE A 186 -3.60 -21.20 10.10
N LEU A 187 -2.78 -21.93 10.85
CA LEU A 187 -3.23 -22.67 12.03
C LEU A 187 -3.74 -21.73 13.12
N HIS A 188 -3.06 -20.62 13.39
CA HIS A 188 -3.58 -19.60 14.32
C HIS A 188 -4.94 -19.06 13.86
N ALA A 189 -5.14 -18.83 12.56
CA ALA A 189 -6.42 -18.41 12.04
C ALA A 189 -7.51 -19.47 12.27
N LEU A 190 -7.18 -20.75 12.07
CA LEU A 190 -8.08 -21.90 12.29
C LEU A 190 -8.41 -22.09 13.78
N ASP A 191 -7.46 -21.86 14.68
CA ASP A 191 -7.68 -21.92 16.13
C ASP A 191 -8.70 -20.86 16.59
N ILE A 192 -8.80 -19.72 15.89
CA ILE A 192 -9.82 -18.70 16.17
C ILE A 192 -11.17 -19.12 15.57
N GLU A 193 -11.20 -19.60 14.32
CA GLU A 193 -12.41 -20.06 13.64
C GLU A 193 -12.21 -21.45 13.01
N HIS A 194 -12.62 -22.47 13.76
CA HIS A 194 -12.29 -23.88 13.48
C HIS A 194 -12.97 -24.45 12.22
N ASP A 195 -14.04 -23.82 11.73
CA ASP A 195 -14.83 -24.29 10.57
C ASP A 195 -14.85 -23.24 9.46
N ASN A 196 -13.69 -22.64 9.19
CA ASN A 196 -13.54 -21.67 8.12
C ASN A 196 -12.97 -22.32 6.85
N TYR A 197 -13.82 -22.47 5.84
CA TYR A 197 -13.48 -23.08 4.54
C TYR A 197 -12.32 -22.36 3.82
N GLU A 198 -12.20 -21.03 3.95
CA GLU A 198 -11.09 -20.28 3.35
C GLU A 198 -9.75 -20.74 3.94
N ILE A 199 -9.66 -20.84 5.27
CA ILE A 199 -8.42 -21.22 5.97
C ILE A 199 -8.04 -22.67 5.64
N MET A 200 -9.01 -23.58 5.62
CA MET A 200 -8.79 -24.98 5.24
C MET A 200 -8.27 -25.09 3.80
N ALA A 201 -8.81 -24.30 2.87
CA ALA A 201 -8.34 -24.26 1.49
C ALA A 201 -6.90 -23.75 1.38
N GLU A 202 -6.54 -22.71 2.14
CA GLU A 202 -5.17 -22.19 2.19
C GLU A 202 -4.17 -23.22 2.74
N LEU A 203 -4.51 -23.92 3.83
CA LEU A 203 -3.69 -25.00 4.39
C LEU A 203 -3.55 -26.18 3.43
N ALA A 204 -4.64 -26.59 2.78
CA ALA A 204 -4.63 -27.65 1.78
C ALA A 204 -3.70 -27.31 0.61
N GLY A 205 -3.79 -26.08 0.09
CA GLY A 205 -2.89 -25.57 -0.95
C GLY A 205 -1.42 -25.59 -0.51
N LEU A 206 -1.14 -25.16 0.72
CA LEU A 206 0.19 -25.18 1.30
C LEU A 206 0.74 -26.60 1.43
N TYR A 207 -0.04 -27.55 1.95
CA TYR A 207 0.39 -28.94 2.11
C TYR A 207 0.58 -29.66 0.79
N TYR A 208 -0.29 -29.41 -0.18
CA TYR A 208 -0.13 -29.95 -1.52
C TYR A 208 1.18 -29.45 -2.15
N GLN A 209 1.45 -28.15 -2.12
CA GLN A 209 2.65 -27.57 -2.72
C GLN A 209 3.95 -27.92 -1.98
N SER A 210 3.88 -28.12 -0.66
CA SER A 210 5.02 -28.54 0.15
C SER A 210 5.21 -30.06 0.24
N GLY A 211 4.36 -30.86 -0.43
CA GLY A 211 4.44 -32.32 -0.44
C GLY A 211 4.04 -33.01 0.87
N LYS A 212 3.39 -32.29 1.80
CA LYS A 212 2.96 -32.80 3.12
C LYS A 212 1.64 -33.58 3.03
N MET A 213 1.61 -34.65 2.24
CA MET A 213 0.38 -35.41 1.93
C MET A 213 -0.33 -36.01 3.14
N LYS A 214 0.41 -36.36 4.20
CA LYS A 214 -0.20 -36.85 5.45
C LYS A 214 -1.10 -35.78 6.07
N LYS A 215 -0.56 -34.58 6.27
CA LYS A 215 -1.32 -33.46 6.84
C LYS A 215 -2.48 -33.03 5.94
N LEU A 216 -2.32 -33.15 4.61
CA LEU A 216 -3.41 -32.88 3.66
C LEU A 216 -4.58 -33.84 3.82
N GLY A 217 -4.35 -35.10 4.18
CA GLY A 217 -5.43 -36.06 4.45
C GLY A 217 -6.07 -35.91 5.83
N ASP A 218 -5.47 -35.12 6.71
CA ASP A 218 -5.93 -34.88 8.09
C ASP A 218 -6.82 -33.62 8.22
N ILE A 219 -6.90 -32.79 7.18
CA ILE A 219 -7.79 -31.61 7.06
C ILE A 219 -8.94 -31.95 6.12
#